data_AF-A0A662D7G6-F1
#
_entry.id   AF-A0A662D7G6-F1
#
_cell.length_a   1.000
_cell.length_b   1.000
_cell.length_c   1.000
_cell.angle_alpha   90.00
_cell.angle_beta   90.00
_cell.angle_gamma   90.00
#
_symmetry.space_group_name_H-M   'P 1'
#
loop_
_entity.id
_entity.type
_entity.pdbx_description
1 polymer ?
#
loop_
_entity_poly.entity_id
_entity_poly.type
_entity_poly.pdbx_seq_one_letter_code
_entity_poly.pdbx_strand_id
1 'polypeptide(L)'
;MHAPEPQTFVTHLECSETGDRFESDTVHGLSTASKPLLVRYDLARLASSTTKDHLASRPGGMWRYREFLPVRRSANVVSLGEMETPLVTLPYMSGLLGVEEILVKDEGRLPTGSFKARGIALAVSMAKELDIHRLAMPTNGNAGAALAAYGTRAGMETYVFCPDDTPEINVREIALQGGKVWTVNGLINDCGKIVNAGKGPMGWFDVSTLKEPYRIEGKKTMGLELADQMGWQVPDVIFYPTGGGTGLIGM
;
A
#
# COMPACT_ATOMS: atom_id res chain seq x y z
N MET A 1 -15.99 -0.17 -26.15
CA MET A 1 -16.38 -1.36 -25.35
C MET A 1 -15.60 -1.29 -24.06
N HIS A 2 -16.25 -1.29 -22.89
CA HIS A 2 -15.53 -1.43 -21.62
C HIS A 2 -14.98 -2.85 -21.54
N ALA A 3 -13.71 -3.01 -21.21
CA ALA A 3 -13.17 -4.33 -20.86
C ALA A 3 -14.00 -4.92 -19.71
N PRO A 4 -14.26 -6.23 -19.69
CA PRO A 4 -14.96 -6.85 -18.58
C PRO A 4 -14.20 -6.59 -17.28
N GLU A 5 -14.95 -6.29 -16.21
CA GLU A 5 -14.35 -6.04 -14.90
C GLU A 5 -13.64 -7.31 -14.39
N PRO A 6 -12.44 -7.18 -13.78
CA PRO A 6 -11.76 -8.32 -13.19
C PRO A 6 -12.62 -8.96 -12.11
N GLN A 7 -12.66 -10.29 -12.08
CA GLN A 7 -13.32 -11.01 -11.01
C GLN A 7 -12.57 -10.75 -9.69
N THR A 8 -13.32 -10.46 -8.63
CA THR A 8 -12.78 -10.43 -7.27
C THR A 8 -12.83 -11.82 -6.64
N PHE A 9 -11.76 -12.15 -5.94
CA PHE A 9 -11.63 -13.39 -5.17
C PHE A 9 -11.64 -13.13 -3.67
N VAL A 10 -11.87 -11.89 -3.24
CA VAL A 10 -12.01 -11.56 -1.82
C VAL A 10 -13.24 -12.27 -1.25
N THR A 11 -13.05 -12.91 -0.10
CA THR A 11 -14.12 -13.61 0.63
C THR A 11 -14.59 -12.81 1.83
N HIS A 12 -13.65 -12.33 2.65
CA HIS A 12 -13.92 -11.60 3.88
C HIS A 12 -12.67 -10.86 4.34
N LEU A 13 -12.83 -9.99 5.33
CA LEU A 13 -11.73 -9.50 6.15
C LEU A 13 -11.63 -10.35 7.42
N GLU A 14 -10.42 -10.58 7.91
CA GLU A 14 -10.15 -11.42 9.06
C GLU A 14 -9.30 -10.67 10.09
N CYS A 15 -9.69 -10.71 11.36
CA CYS A 15 -8.87 -10.19 12.45
C CYS A 15 -7.55 -10.97 12.55
N SER A 16 -6.43 -10.25 12.53
CA SER A 16 -5.09 -10.85 12.52
C SER A 16 -4.73 -11.62 13.81
N GLU A 17 -5.52 -11.49 14.87
CA GLU A 17 -5.27 -12.15 16.16
C GLU A 17 -6.36 -13.16 16.52
N THR A 18 -7.63 -12.79 16.39
CA THR A 18 -8.74 -13.64 16.83
C THR A 18 -9.28 -14.55 15.72
N GLY A 19 -9.04 -14.23 14.45
CA GLY A 19 -9.65 -14.92 13.32
C GLY A 19 -11.12 -14.53 13.05
N ASP A 20 -11.66 -13.55 13.78
CA ASP A 20 -13.03 -13.07 13.56
C ASP A 20 -13.20 -12.52 12.15
N ARG A 21 -14.37 -12.80 11.55
CA ARG A 21 -14.69 -12.44 10.17
C ARG A 21 -15.50 -11.17 10.09
N PHE A 22 -15.18 -10.34 9.10
CA PHE A 22 -15.86 -9.09 8.79
C PHE A 22 -16.16 -9.03 7.30
N GLU A 23 -17.21 -8.32 6.93
CA GLU A 23 -17.59 -8.10 5.53
C GLU A 23 -16.51 -7.28 4.80
N SER A 24 -16.26 -7.62 3.53
CA SER A 24 -15.16 -7.00 2.76
C SER A 24 -15.53 -5.72 2.01
N ASP A 25 -16.83 -5.49 1.81
CA ASP A 25 -17.37 -4.39 1.02
C ASP A 25 -17.92 -3.25 1.90
N THR A 26 -17.51 -3.21 3.16
CA THR A 26 -17.91 -2.20 4.14
C THR A 26 -16.69 -1.49 4.72
N VAL A 27 -16.89 -0.25 5.15
CA VAL A 27 -15.83 0.55 5.74
C VAL A 27 -15.41 -0.04 7.09
N HIS A 28 -14.15 -0.45 7.17
CA HIS A 28 -13.54 -0.94 8.41
C HIS A 28 -12.23 -0.22 8.71
N GLY A 29 -12.02 0.04 10.01
CA GLY A 29 -10.70 0.35 10.55
C GLY A 29 -10.08 -0.92 11.14
N LEU A 30 -9.82 -0.89 12.45
CA LEU A 30 -9.41 -2.07 13.21
C LEU A 30 -10.60 -2.99 13.53
N SER A 31 -10.29 -4.24 13.86
CA SER A 31 -11.26 -5.18 14.43
C SER A 31 -11.81 -4.70 15.79
N THR A 32 -12.84 -5.39 16.27
CA THR A 32 -13.38 -5.23 17.64
C THR A 32 -12.32 -5.48 18.72
N ALA A 33 -11.31 -6.29 18.45
CA ALA A 33 -10.14 -6.52 19.32
C ALA A 33 -9.05 -5.43 19.19
N SER A 34 -9.30 -4.36 18.43
CA SER A 34 -8.30 -3.32 18.10
C SER A 34 -7.06 -3.86 17.38
N LYS A 35 -7.21 -4.93 16.61
CA LYS A 35 -6.15 -5.53 15.79
C LYS A 35 -6.38 -5.31 14.29
N PRO A 36 -5.32 -5.32 13.47
CA PRO A 36 -5.44 -5.16 12.03
C PRO A 36 -6.37 -6.21 11.40
N LEU A 37 -7.06 -5.82 10.35
CA LEU A 37 -7.83 -6.71 9.51
C LEU A 37 -7.00 -7.10 8.28
N LEU A 38 -7.02 -8.38 7.92
CA LEU A 38 -6.34 -8.94 6.76
C LEU A 38 -7.36 -9.31 5.69
N VAL A 39 -7.05 -9.07 4.42
CA VAL A 39 -7.94 -9.48 3.32
C VAL A 39 -7.74 -10.96 3.02
N ARG A 40 -8.83 -11.73 3.02
CA ARG A 40 -8.82 -13.16 2.71
C ARG A 40 -9.43 -13.45 1.34
N TYR A 41 -8.85 -14.41 0.64
CA TYR A 41 -9.19 -14.74 -0.75
C TYR A 41 -9.61 -16.21 -0.89
N ASP A 42 -10.47 -16.49 -1.86
CA ASP A 42 -10.70 -17.83 -2.36
C ASP A 42 -9.55 -18.22 -3.30
N LEU A 43 -8.50 -18.79 -2.71
CA LEU A 43 -7.28 -19.13 -3.44
C LEU A 43 -7.49 -20.25 -4.47
N ALA A 44 -8.47 -21.14 -4.26
CA ALA A 44 -8.77 -22.21 -5.21
C ALA A 44 -9.40 -21.65 -6.50
N ARG A 45 -10.34 -20.71 -6.35
CA ARG A 45 -10.90 -19.97 -7.49
C ARG A 45 -9.89 -19.05 -8.14
N LEU A 46 -9.04 -18.39 -7.35
CA LEU A 46 -7.98 -17.54 -7.90
C LEU A 46 -7.00 -18.37 -8.73
N ALA A 47 -6.53 -19.52 -8.22
CA ALA A 47 -5.60 -20.39 -8.92
C ALA A 47 -6.13 -20.94 -10.26
N SER A 48 -7.44 -21.05 -10.42
CA SER A 48 -8.08 -21.46 -11.68
C SER A 48 -8.41 -20.30 -12.63
N SER A 49 -8.25 -19.05 -12.19
CA SER A 49 -8.65 -17.85 -12.95
C SER A 49 -7.54 -17.25 -13.82
N THR A 50 -6.27 -17.48 -13.47
CA THR A 50 -5.14 -16.85 -14.15
C THR A 50 -3.91 -17.76 -14.15
N THR A 51 -2.98 -17.49 -15.07
CA THR A 51 -1.73 -18.25 -15.22
C THR A 51 -0.54 -17.29 -15.19
N LYS A 52 0.67 -17.83 -14.99
CA LYS A 52 1.93 -17.07 -15.03
C LYS A 52 2.10 -16.36 -16.38
N ASP A 53 1.84 -17.06 -17.48
CA ASP A 53 1.93 -16.49 -18.84
C ASP A 53 0.92 -15.36 -19.07
N HIS A 54 -0.29 -15.51 -18.53
CA HIS A 54 -1.31 -14.47 -18.62
C HIS A 54 -0.90 -13.21 -17.85
N LEU A 55 -0.31 -13.35 -16.66
CA LEU A 55 0.25 -12.22 -15.91
C LEU A 55 1.40 -11.56 -16.68
N ALA A 56 2.34 -12.34 -17.21
CA ALA A 56 3.48 -11.85 -17.98
C ALA A 56 3.08 -11.09 -19.26
N SER A 57 1.95 -11.43 -19.87
CA SER A 57 1.43 -10.73 -21.06
C SER A 57 0.90 -9.31 -20.78
N ARG A 58 0.71 -8.93 -19.52
CA ARG A 58 0.17 -7.62 -19.12
C ARG A 58 1.29 -6.58 -18.99
N PRO A 59 0.96 -5.29 -19.12
CA PRO A 59 1.87 -4.22 -18.70
C PRO A 59 2.39 -4.46 -17.28
N GLY A 60 3.65 -4.11 -17.04
CA GLY A 60 4.28 -4.25 -15.74
C GLY A 60 3.71 -3.33 -14.66
N GLY A 61 4.14 -3.57 -13.43
CA GLY A 61 3.75 -2.78 -12.25
C GLY A 61 2.67 -3.45 -11.40
N MET A 62 2.31 -2.79 -10.31
CA MET A 62 1.52 -3.42 -9.25
C MET A 62 0.12 -3.89 -9.71
N TRP A 63 -0.46 -3.20 -10.70
CA TRP A 63 -1.80 -3.51 -11.20
C TRP A 63 -1.81 -4.70 -12.15
N ARG A 64 -0.66 -5.29 -12.52
CA ARG A 64 -0.59 -6.59 -13.22
C ARG A 64 -1.35 -7.68 -12.46
N TYR A 65 -1.36 -7.61 -11.13
CA TYR A 65 -1.87 -8.63 -10.22
C TYR A 65 -3.31 -8.37 -9.74
N ARG A 66 -4.20 -7.85 -10.60
CA ARG A 66 -5.58 -7.44 -10.23
C ARG A 66 -6.34 -8.51 -9.44
N GLU A 67 -6.19 -9.78 -9.78
CA GLU A 67 -6.87 -10.91 -9.14
C GLU A 67 -6.47 -11.09 -7.67
N PHE A 68 -5.28 -10.61 -7.30
CA PHE A 68 -4.74 -10.67 -5.95
C PHE A 68 -5.02 -9.40 -5.14
N LEU A 69 -5.86 -8.49 -5.65
CA LEU A 69 -6.14 -7.19 -5.03
C LEU A 69 -7.65 -7.02 -4.79
N PRO A 70 -8.06 -6.28 -3.74
CA PRO A 70 -9.46 -6.18 -3.34
C PRO A 70 -10.31 -5.18 -4.15
N VAL A 71 -9.71 -4.42 -5.08
CA VAL A 71 -10.42 -3.39 -5.86
C VAL A 71 -11.27 -4.05 -6.96
N ARG A 72 -12.59 -3.99 -6.76
CA ARG A 72 -13.59 -4.62 -7.66
C ARG A 72 -13.75 -3.86 -8.96
N ARG A 73 -13.97 -2.55 -8.90
CA ARG A 73 -14.27 -1.72 -10.08
C ARG A 73 -13.01 -1.08 -10.62
N SER A 74 -12.71 -1.28 -11.89
CA SER A 74 -11.53 -0.69 -12.54
C SER A 74 -11.59 0.84 -12.56
N ALA A 75 -12.80 1.42 -12.59
CA ALA A 75 -12.99 2.87 -12.44
C ALA A 75 -12.52 3.43 -11.08
N ASN A 76 -12.38 2.58 -10.06
CA ASN A 76 -11.90 2.97 -8.72
C ASN A 76 -10.40 2.81 -8.53
N VAL A 77 -9.70 2.25 -9.49
CA VAL A 77 -8.24 2.21 -9.47
C VAL A 77 -7.69 3.63 -9.58
N VAL A 78 -6.94 4.04 -8.56
CA VAL A 78 -6.21 5.30 -8.51
C VAL A 78 -4.73 4.99 -8.69
N SER A 79 -4.22 5.35 -9.86
CA SER A 79 -2.82 5.13 -10.24
C SER A 79 -2.15 6.43 -10.67
N LEU A 80 -0.87 6.55 -10.30
CA LEU A 80 0.08 7.54 -10.77
C LEU A 80 1.10 6.93 -11.76
N GLY A 81 0.89 5.70 -12.21
CA GLY A 81 1.77 4.98 -13.12
C GLY A 81 2.85 4.16 -12.40
N GLU A 82 2.46 3.39 -11.38
CA GLU A 82 3.37 2.51 -10.65
C GLU A 82 3.94 1.46 -11.61
N MET A 83 5.20 1.64 -12.01
CA MET A 83 5.90 0.74 -12.92
C MET A 83 6.40 -0.53 -12.22
N GLU A 84 6.81 -1.51 -13.01
CA GLU A 84 7.62 -2.61 -12.53
C GLU A 84 8.99 -2.05 -12.10
N THR A 85 9.36 -2.22 -10.83
CA THR A 85 10.60 -1.66 -10.29
C THR A 85 11.79 -2.57 -10.63
N PRO A 86 12.98 -2.01 -10.89
CA PRO A 86 14.11 -2.81 -11.37
C PRO A 86 14.70 -3.68 -10.26
N LEU A 87 15.27 -4.83 -10.68
CA LEU A 87 16.21 -5.63 -9.90
C LEU A 87 17.63 -5.24 -10.31
N VAL A 88 18.33 -4.53 -9.44
CA VAL A 88 19.68 -4.04 -9.69
C VAL A 88 20.68 -5.05 -9.17
N THR A 89 21.55 -5.57 -10.04
CA THR A 89 22.63 -6.48 -9.67
C THR A 89 23.81 -5.73 -9.07
N LEU A 90 24.41 -6.28 -8.01
CA LEU A 90 25.58 -5.70 -7.34
C LEU A 90 26.81 -6.64 -7.44
N PRO A 91 27.44 -6.79 -8.62
CA PRO A 91 28.50 -7.77 -8.83
C PRO A 91 29.75 -7.51 -7.97
N TYR A 92 30.13 -6.25 -7.77
CA TYR A 92 31.26 -5.90 -6.90
C TYR A 92 31.03 -6.34 -5.46
N MET A 93 29.84 -6.09 -4.91
CA MET A 93 29.49 -6.48 -3.55
C MET A 93 29.34 -8.00 -3.40
N SER A 94 28.80 -8.66 -4.43
CA SER A 94 28.69 -10.13 -4.46
C SER A 94 30.08 -10.77 -4.36
N GLY A 95 31.05 -10.27 -5.16
CA GLY A 95 32.44 -10.70 -5.09
C GLY A 95 33.15 -10.37 -3.77
N LEU A 96 32.89 -9.19 -3.20
CA LEU A 96 33.47 -8.78 -1.91
C LEU A 96 32.99 -9.67 -0.74
N LEU A 97 31.73 -10.11 -0.77
CA LEU A 97 31.13 -10.93 0.29
C LEU A 97 31.23 -12.44 0.02
N GLY A 98 31.70 -12.85 -1.16
CA GLY A 98 31.84 -14.25 -1.53
C GLY A 98 30.49 -14.98 -1.69
N VAL A 99 29.45 -14.27 -2.10
CA VAL A 99 28.11 -14.82 -2.37
C VAL A 99 27.83 -14.84 -3.87
N GLU A 100 26.92 -15.71 -4.31
CA GLU A 100 26.60 -15.89 -5.72
C GLU A 100 26.00 -14.63 -6.36
N GLU A 101 24.96 -14.07 -5.75
CA GLU A 101 24.27 -12.90 -6.28
C GLU A 101 23.71 -12.01 -5.17
N ILE A 102 23.83 -10.70 -5.36
CA ILE A 102 23.16 -9.68 -4.57
C ILE A 102 22.32 -8.81 -5.50
N LEU A 103 21.02 -8.76 -5.22
CA LEU A 103 20.04 -7.96 -5.93
C LEU A 103 19.46 -6.87 -5.03
N VAL A 104 19.18 -5.71 -5.61
CA VAL A 104 18.41 -4.64 -4.97
C VAL A 104 17.13 -4.42 -5.76
N LYS A 105 15.99 -4.68 -5.11
CA LYS A 105 14.67 -4.30 -5.60
C LYS A 105 14.46 -2.80 -5.36
N ASP A 106 14.71 -1.97 -6.38
CA ASP A 106 14.73 -0.51 -6.24
C ASP A 106 13.32 0.10 -6.30
N GLU A 107 12.63 0.01 -5.17
CA GLU A 107 11.32 0.63 -4.95
C GLU A 107 11.35 2.16 -4.90
N GLY A 108 12.54 2.78 -4.94
CA GLY A 108 12.71 4.23 -5.05
C GLY A 108 12.36 4.79 -6.44
N ARG A 109 12.03 3.93 -7.41
CA ARG A 109 11.57 4.30 -8.75
C ARG A 109 10.06 4.51 -8.87
N LEU A 110 9.31 4.14 -7.83
CA LEU A 110 7.86 4.32 -7.84
C LEU A 110 7.45 5.80 -7.80
N PRO A 111 6.19 6.12 -8.16
CA PRO A 111 5.62 7.44 -7.93
C PRO A 111 5.88 7.89 -6.48
N THR A 112 6.20 9.17 -6.28
CA THR A 112 6.60 9.74 -4.97
C THR A 112 7.86 9.12 -4.34
N GLY A 113 8.72 8.48 -5.14
CA GLY A 113 10.09 8.11 -4.77
C GLY A 113 10.22 7.02 -3.69
N SER A 114 9.18 6.24 -3.40
CA SER A 114 9.29 5.14 -2.44
C SER A 114 8.21 4.06 -2.56
N PHE A 115 8.47 2.90 -1.98
CA PHE A 115 7.52 1.78 -1.83
C PHE A 115 6.20 2.13 -1.13
N LYS A 116 6.09 3.30 -0.47
CA LYS A 116 4.83 3.75 0.13
C LYS A 116 3.74 3.92 -0.92
N ALA A 117 4.12 4.21 -2.17
CA ALA A 117 3.26 4.30 -3.32
C ALA A 117 2.35 3.08 -3.46
N ARG A 118 2.90 1.85 -3.43
CA ARG A 118 2.11 0.62 -3.59
C ARG A 118 0.97 0.49 -2.59
N GLY A 119 1.29 0.65 -1.31
CA GLY A 119 0.30 0.55 -0.24
C GLY A 119 -0.75 1.67 -0.31
N ILE A 120 -0.32 2.91 -0.56
CA ILE A 120 -1.22 4.06 -0.59
C ILE A 120 -2.09 4.06 -1.85
N ALA A 121 -1.55 3.69 -3.02
CA ALA A 121 -2.32 3.55 -4.26
C ALA A 121 -3.53 2.65 -4.05
N LEU A 122 -3.30 1.51 -3.40
CA LEU A 122 -4.39 0.57 -3.11
C LEU A 122 -5.34 1.08 -2.03
N ALA A 123 -4.84 1.67 -0.96
CA ALA A 123 -5.69 2.22 0.10
C ALA A 123 -6.60 3.35 -0.39
N VAL A 124 -6.08 4.23 -1.25
CA VAL A 124 -6.88 5.31 -1.87
C VAL A 124 -7.86 4.75 -2.90
N SER A 125 -7.47 3.72 -3.66
CA SER A 125 -8.40 3.01 -4.55
C SER A 125 -9.55 2.36 -3.79
N MET A 126 -9.26 1.74 -2.64
CA MET A 126 -10.29 1.16 -1.78
C MET A 126 -11.12 2.23 -1.06
N ALA A 127 -10.52 3.35 -0.67
CA ALA A 127 -11.30 4.51 -0.18
C ALA A 127 -12.31 4.96 -1.24
N LYS A 128 -11.91 4.99 -2.52
CA LYS A 128 -12.81 5.33 -3.63
C LYS A 128 -13.89 4.26 -3.84
N GLU A 129 -13.51 2.99 -3.74
CA GLU A 129 -14.44 1.85 -3.79
C GLU A 129 -15.52 1.92 -2.70
N LEU A 130 -15.15 2.41 -1.51
CA LEU A 130 -16.00 2.49 -0.32
C LEU A 130 -16.63 3.89 -0.12
N ASP A 131 -16.56 4.76 -1.12
CA ASP A 131 -17.17 6.11 -1.10
C ASP A 131 -16.64 7.02 0.04
N ILE A 132 -15.35 6.91 0.33
CA ILE A 132 -14.65 7.75 1.31
C ILE A 132 -13.98 8.93 0.60
N HIS A 133 -14.25 10.15 1.08
CA HIS A 133 -13.72 11.38 0.47
C HIS A 133 -12.65 12.10 1.29
N ARG A 134 -12.48 11.76 2.57
CA ARG A 134 -11.54 12.43 3.48
C ARG A 134 -10.63 11.43 4.18
N LEU A 135 -9.34 11.53 3.91
CA LEU A 135 -8.32 10.64 4.45
C LEU A 135 -7.42 11.40 5.42
N ALA A 136 -7.03 10.76 6.52
CA ALA A 136 -6.10 11.35 7.48
C ALA A 136 -5.01 10.37 7.90
N MET A 137 -3.80 10.88 8.13
CA MET A 137 -2.68 10.07 8.60
C MET A 137 -1.66 10.90 9.41
N PRO A 138 -1.17 10.39 10.56
CA PRO A 138 0.05 10.84 11.19
C PRO A 138 1.26 10.24 10.47
N THR A 139 2.22 11.07 10.09
CA THR A 139 3.46 10.59 9.43
C THR A 139 4.57 11.62 9.48
N ASN A 140 5.81 11.17 9.46
CA ASN A 140 7.01 12.00 9.40
C ASN A 140 7.69 11.99 8.01
N GLY A 141 7.03 11.50 6.96
CA GLY A 141 7.71 11.34 5.67
C GLY A 141 6.85 10.80 4.54
N ASN A 142 7.46 9.94 3.72
CA ASN A 142 7.01 9.53 2.39
C ASN A 142 5.57 8.99 2.31
N ALA A 143 5.01 8.47 3.41
CA ALA A 143 3.63 8.00 3.41
C ALA A 143 2.64 9.16 3.25
N GLY A 144 2.93 10.32 3.86
CA GLY A 144 2.12 11.53 3.70
C GLY A 144 2.18 12.07 2.28
N ALA A 145 3.39 12.12 1.70
CA ALA A 145 3.58 12.60 0.32
C ALA A 145 2.83 11.71 -0.69
N ALA A 146 2.93 10.38 -0.52
CA ALA A 146 2.12 9.43 -1.27
C ALA A 146 0.63 9.69 -1.04
N LEU A 147 0.15 9.76 0.21
CA LEU A 147 -1.28 9.97 0.49
C LEU A 147 -1.81 11.21 -0.23
N ALA A 148 -1.11 12.34 -0.10
CA ALA A 148 -1.46 13.58 -0.77
C ALA A 148 -1.53 13.42 -2.30
N ALA A 149 -0.51 12.82 -2.92
CA ALA A 149 -0.46 12.66 -4.37
C ALA A 149 -1.62 11.80 -4.91
N TYR A 150 -1.85 10.62 -4.30
CA TYR A 150 -2.93 9.72 -4.72
C TYR A 150 -4.31 10.29 -4.35
N GLY A 151 -4.46 10.91 -3.18
CA GLY A 151 -5.71 11.56 -2.77
C GLY A 151 -6.10 12.69 -3.71
N THR A 152 -5.18 13.58 -4.05
CA THR A 152 -5.39 14.64 -5.05
C THR A 152 -5.78 14.06 -6.41
N ARG A 153 -5.10 13.00 -6.87
CA ARG A 153 -5.45 12.28 -8.11
C ARG A 153 -6.87 11.72 -8.09
N ALA A 154 -7.34 11.28 -6.92
CA ALA A 154 -8.67 10.73 -6.71
C ALA A 154 -9.76 11.80 -6.45
N GLY A 155 -9.39 13.08 -6.31
CA GLY A 155 -10.30 14.14 -5.90
C GLY A 155 -10.72 14.06 -4.43
N MET A 156 -9.90 13.44 -3.58
CA MET A 156 -10.13 13.30 -2.14
C MET A 156 -9.36 14.34 -1.34
N GLU A 157 -9.88 14.73 -0.19
CA GLU A 157 -9.17 15.59 0.75
C GLU A 157 -8.25 14.76 1.64
N THR A 158 -6.97 15.12 1.71
CA THR A 158 -5.99 14.44 2.56
C THR A 158 -5.47 15.35 3.65
N TYR A 159 -5.52 14.88 4.89
CA TYR A 159 -5.11 15.59 6.10
C TYR A 159 -3.91 14.88 6.71
N VAL A 160 -2.78 15.56 6.82
CA VAL A 160 -1.53 14.98 7.28
C VAL A 160 -1.01 15.74 8.49
N PHE A 161 -0.69 14.99 9.55
CA PHE A 161 -0.14 15.55 10.78
C PHE A 161 1.28 15.03 10.98
N CYS A 162 2.23 15.94 10.99
CA CYS A 162 3.65 15.66 11.13
C CYS A 162 4.13 16.14 12.51
N PRO A 163 5.00 15.39 13.21
CA PRO A 163 5.79 15.96 14.30
C PRO A 163 6.53 17.24 13.87
N ASP A 164 6.75 18.19 14.77
CA ASP A 164 7.46 19.44 14.49
C ASP A 164 8.94 19.26 14.12
N ASP A 165 9.55 18.14 14.54
CA ASP A 165 10.89 17.71 14.13
C ASP A 165 10.93 16.99 12.76
N THR A 166 9.78 16.87 12.06
CA THR A 166 9.74 16.29 10.72
C THR A 166 10.57 17.12 9.75
N PRO A 167 11.47 16.51 8.94
CA PRO A 167 12.25 17.24 7.95
C PRO A 167 11.37 18.13 7.06
N GLU A 168 11.72 19.40 6.93
CA GLU A 168 10.91 20.40 6.23
C GLU A 168 10.60 19.98 4.78
N ILE A 169 11.54 19.29 4.13
CA ILE A 169 11.36 18.77 2.77
C ILE A 169 10.15 17.84 2.66
N ASN A 170 9.91 16.99 3.66
CA ASN A 170 8.79 16.06 3.67
C ASN A 170 7.46 16.81 3.84
N VAL A 171 7.41 17.80 4.75
CA VAL A 171 6.22 18.64 4.97
C VAL A 171 5.87 19.42 3.71
N ARG A 172 6.88 20.03 3.07
CA ARG A 172 6.71 20.76 1.80
C ARG A 172 6.25 19.84 0.68
N GLU A 173 6.83 18.64 0.56
CA GLU A 173 6.41 17.66 -0.45
C GLU A 173 4.94 17.29 -0.29
N ILE A 174 4.48 17.02 0.94
CA ILE A 174 3.06 16.73 1.22
C ILE A 174 2.17 17.89 0.75
N ALA A 175 2.53 19.13 1.11
CA ALA A 175 1.77 20.31 0.72
C ALA A 175 1.71 20.50 -0.80
N LEU A 176 2.85 20.34 -1.48
CA LEU A 176 2.95 20.48 -2.94
C LEU A 176 2.15 19.41 -3.70
N GLN A 177 2.00 18.22 -3.12
CA GLN A 177 1.16 17.15 -3.66
C GLN A 177 -0.35 17.37 -3.39
N GLY A 178 -0.73 18.47 -2.72
CA GLY A 178 -2.13 18.85 -2.44
C GLY A 178 -2.64 18.45 -1.06
N GLY A 179 -1.76 17.94 -0.18
CA GLY A 179 -2.13 17.57 1.18
C GLY A 179 -2.32 18.78 2.10
N LYS A 180 -3.37 18.75 2.92
CA LYS A 180 -3.51 19.68 4.05
C LYS A 180 -2.62 19.19 5.18
N VAL A 181 -1.47 19.84 5.36
CA VAL A 181 -0.44 19.40 6.29
C VAL A 181 -0.23 20.39 7.43
N TRP A 182 -0.09 19.87 8.65
CA TRP A 182 0.27 20.64 9.83
C TRP A 182 1.40 19.96 10.59
N THR A 183 2.29 20.77 11.15
CA THR A 183 3.24 20.32 12.17
C THR A 183 2.58 20.35 13.54
N VAL A 184 2.91 19.38 14.38
CA VAL A 184 2.36 19.19 15.72
C VAL A 184 3.53 19.23 16.68
N ASN A 185 3.46 20.12 17.68
CA ASN A 185 4.42 20.16 18.78
C ASN A 185 4.23 18.89 19.64
N GLY A 186 4.95 17.82 19.31
CA GLY A 186 4.80 16.51 19.89
C GLY A 186 5.26 15.39 18.95
N LEU A 187 5.07 14.15 19.40
CA LEU A 187 5.55 12.98 18.67
C LEU A 187 4.49 12.44 17.70
N ILE A 188 4.87 11.43 16.90
CA ILE A 188 3.96 10.79 15.94
C ILE A 188 2.70 10.21 16.61
N ASN A 189 2.81 9.79 17.88
CA ASN A 189 1.67 9.32 18.66
C ASN A 189 0.68 10.45 18.97
N ASP A 190 1.15 11.68 19.18
CA ASP A 190 0.29 12.85 19.42
C ASP A 190 -0.41 13.27 18.13
N CYS A 191 0.28 13.19 16.99
CA CYS A 191 -0.35 13.31 15.67
C CYS A 191 -1.47 12.25 15.49
N GLY A 192 -1.23 11.02 15.95
CA GLY A 192 -2.23 9.94 15.92
C GLY A 192 -3.45 10.22 16.79
N LYS A 193 -3.29 10.87 17.95
CA LYS A 193 -4.42 11.31 18.79
C LYS A 193 -5.29 12.34 18.05
N ILE A 194 -4.67 13.28 17.33
CA ILE A 194 -5.40 14.28 16.52
C ILE A 194 -6.21 13.59 15.41
N VAL A 195 -5.58 12.68 14.67
CA VAL A 195 -6.28 11.90 13.62
C VAL A 195 -7.46 11.14 14.22
N ASN A 196 -7.27 10.47 15.36
CA ASN A 196 -8.33 9.72 16.01
C ASN A 196 -9.48 10.60 16.50
N ALA A 197 -9.17 11.76 17.10
CA ALA A 197 -10.17 12.73 17.55
C ALA A 197 -10.96 13.35 16.38
N GLY A 198 -10.36 13.44 15.19
CA GLY A 198 -11.01 13.98 13.99
C GLY A 198 -11.93 13.01 13.25
N LYS A 199 -11.88 11.70 13.52
CA LYS A 199 -12.71 10.69 12.83
C LYS A 199 -14.19 11.02 12.81
N GLY A 200 -14.75 11.36 13.97
CA GLY A 200 -16.15 11.78 14.11
C GLY A 200 -16.45 13.16 13.51
N PRO A 201 -15.88 14.25 14.04
CA PRO A 201 -16.26 15.61 13.64
C PRO A 201 -15.86 15.97 12.21
N MET A 202 -14.76 15.41 11.68
CA MET A 202 -14.27 15.73 10.34
C MET A 202 -14.63 14.67 9.29
N GLY A 203 -15.13 13.50 9.72
CA GLY A 203 -15.39 12.36 8.85
C GLY A 203 -14.10 11.76 8.27
N TRP A 204 -12.99 11.82 9.01
CA TRP A 204 -11.71 11.30 8.53
C TRP A 204 -11.65 9.78 8.58
N PHE A 205 -11.24 9.17 7.47
CA PHE A 205 -10.80 7.78 7.44
C PHE A 205 -9.29 7.70 7.67
N ASP A 206 -8.91 6.90 8.67
CA ASP A 206 -7.55 6.79 9.15
C ASP A 206 -6.76 5.75 8.35
N VAL A 207 -5.85 6.23 7.51
CA VAL A 207 -5.02 5.40 6.63
C VAL A 207 -3.60 5.19 7.19
N SER A 208 -3.43 5.36 8.50
CA SER A 208 -2.17 5.08 9.19
C SER A 208 -1.75 3.61 9.06
N THR A 209 -0.48 3.36 9.38
CA THR A 209 0.10 2.01 9.43
C THR A 209 -0.82 1.04 10.19
N LEU A 210 -1.32 0.01 9.49
CA LEU A 210 -2.16 -1.07 10.02
C LEU A 210 -3.50 -0.61 10.64
N LYS A 211 -4.01 0.58 10.32
CA LYS A 211 -5.34 1.05 10.76
C LYS A 211 -6.48 0.72 9.80
N GLU A 212 -6.13 0.47 8.54
CA GLU A 212 -7.02 -0.04 7.50
C GLU A 212 -6.39 -1.29 6.86
N PRO A 213 -7.19 -2.16 6.22
CA PRO A 213 -6.71 -3.47 5.77
C PRO A 213 -5.93 -3.44 4.43
N TYR A 214 -6.03 -2.38 3.65
CA TYR A 214 -5.69 -2.42 2.22
C TYR A 214 -4.25 -2.00 1.91
N ARG A 215 -3.53 -1.26 2.76
CA ARG A 215 -2.11 -0.95 2.52
C ARG A 215 -1.22 -2.19 2.48
N ILE A 216 -1.58 -3.25 3.21
CA ILE A 216 -0.87 -4.54 3.19
C ILE A 216 -0.96 -5.15 1.79
N GLU A 217 -2.17 -5.17 1.24
CA GLU A 217 -2.45 -5.75 -0.08
C GLU A 217 -1.69 -5.05 -1.21
N GLY A 218 -1.49 -3.73 -1.11
CA GLY A 218 -0.71 -3.00 -2.10
C GLY A 218 0.77 -3.39 -2.02
N LYS A 219 1.29 -3.53 -0.80
CA LYS A 219 2.68 -3.91 -0.55
C LYS A 219 2.99 -5.36 -0.91
N LYS A 220 2.01 -6.27 -0.82
CA LYS A 220 2.12 -7.65 -1.31
C LYS A 220 2.57 -7.73 -2.76
N THR A 221 2.22 -6.74 -3.58
CA THR A 221 2.66 -6.69 -4.98
C THR A 221 4.17 -6.60 -5.14
N MET A 222 4.94 -6.16 -4.13
CA MET A 222 6.41 -6.24 -4.17
C MET A 222 6.88 -7.70 -4.22
N GLY A 223 6.27 -8.58 -3.43
CA GLY A 223 6.60 -10.01 -3.38
C GLY A 223 6.16 -10.73 -4.66
N LEU A 224 4.96 -10.44 -5.15
CA LEU A 224 4.47 -10.97 -6.43
C LEU A 224 5.36 -10.54 -7.59
N GLU A 225 5.76 -9.27 -7.63
CA GLU A 225 6.61 -8.72 -8.68
C GLU A 225 8.04 -9.26 -8.62
N LEU A 226 8.59 -9.43 -7.42
CA LEU A 226 9.89 -10.10 -7.23
C LEU A 226 9.83 -11.54 -7.76
N ALA A 227 8.80 -12.31 -7.39
CA ALA A 227 8.63 -13.68 -7.86
C ALA A 227 8.46 -13.74 -9.38
N ASP A 228 7.64 -12.86 -9.98
CA ASP A 228 7.41 -12.82 -11.42
C ASP A 228 8.71 -12.52 -12.19
N GLN A 229 9.46 -11.50 -11.77
CA GLN A 229 10.73 -11.11 -12.42
C GLN A 229 11.82 -12.19 -12.31
N MET A 230 11.78 -13.03 -11.27
CA MET A 230 12.71 -14.13 -11.07
C MET A 230 12.18 -15.47 -11.62
N GLY A 231 11.22 -15.44 -12.54
CA GLY A 231 10.69 -16.66 -13.16
C GLY A 231 10.02 -17.61 -12.16
N TRP A 232 9.46 -17.05 -11.08
CA TRP A 232 8.83 -17.75 -9.96
C TRP A 232 9.79 -18.64 -9.15
N GLN A 233 11.08 -18.32 -9.19
CA GLN A 233 12.12 -18.86 -8.31
C GLN A 233 12.60 -17.75 -7.36
N VAL A 234 12.10 -17.77 -6.13
CA VAL A 234 12.40 -16.73 -5.13
C VAL A 234 13.82 -16.87 -4.57
N PRO A 235 14.45 -15.76 -4.10
CA PRO A 235 15.79 -15.83 -3.53
C PRO A 235 15.79 -16.59 -2.20
N ASP A 236 16.95 -17.12 -1.82
CA ASP A 236 17.13 -17.82 -0.54
C ASP A 236 16.91 -16.90 0.67
N VAL A 237 17.30 -15.62 0.54
CA VAL A 237 17.24 -14.63 1.61
C VAL A 237 16.74 -13.28 1.08
N ILE A 238 15.81 -12.68 1.81
CA ILE A 238 15.36 -11.30 1.58
C ILE A 238 15.69 -10.45 2.80
N PHE A 239 16.50 -9.41 2.60
CA PHE A 239 16.74 -8.38 3.60
C PHE A 239 15.75 -7.23 3.41
N TYR A 240 14.84 -7.06 4.36
CA TYR A 240 13.81 -6.02 4.32
C TYR A 240 13.98 -5.02 5.47
N PRO A 241 14.42 -3.77 5.20
CA PRO A 241 14.48 -2.72 6.21
C PRO A 241 13.09 -2.43 6.79
N THR A 242 12.92 -2.69 8.10
CA THR A 242 11.60 -2.68 8.73
C THR A 242 11.45 -1.49 9.68
N GLY A 243 10.59 -0.54 9.29
CA GLY A 243 10.01 0.46 10.19
C GLY A 243 8.65 0.00 10.72
N GLY A 244 7.56 0.55 10.18
CA GLY A 244 6.19 0.22 10.61
C GLY A 244 5.66 -1.19 10.25
N GLY A 245 6.49 -2.11 9.75
CA GLY A 245 6.11 -3.53 9.58
C GLY A 245 5.19 -3.89 8.40
N THR A 246 4.29 -3.00 7.93
CA THR A 246 3.27 -3.35 6.91
C THR A 246 3.84 -3.96 5.62
N GLY A 247 5.05 -3.59 5.23
CA GLY A 247 5.66 -4.13 4.01
C GLY A 247 6.17 -5.55 4.17
N LEU A 248 6.78 -5.84 5.31
CA LEU A 248 7.20 -7.20 5.66
C LEU A 248 6.00 -8.13 5.84
N ILE A 249 4.88 -7.64 6.39
CA ILE A 249 3.64 -8.44 6.55
C ILE A 249 2.98 -8.69 5.19
N GLY A 250 3.07 -7.72 4.27
CA GLY A 250 2.43 -7.83 2.96
C GLY A 250 3.18 -8.74 2.00
N MET A 251 4.52 -8.67 2.00
CA MET A 251 5.39 -9.56 1.21
C MET A 251 5.33 -10.99 1.72
#